data_AF-A0A952SJE3-F1
#
_entry.id   AF-A0A952SJE3-F1
#
_cell.length_a   1.000
_cell.length_b   1.000
_cell.length_c   1.000
_cell.angle_alpha   90.00
_cell.angle_beta   90.00
_cell.angle_gamma   90.00
#
_symmetry.space_group_name_H-M   'P 1'
#
loop_
_entity.id
_entity.type
_entity.pdbx_description
1 polymer ?
#
loop_
_entity_poly.entity_id
_entity_poly.type
_entity_poly.pdbx_seq_one_letter_code
_entity_poly.pdbx_strand_id
1 'polypeptide(L)'
;MTLSKSISNSTQQPSICEPIFCQSGFTLIELMLSLALGVAVLAATLDIFTVAKTHADKQFTAVKQQQDMRLGLEVFEQEVRLATADSIQTADPDQLLFHANLGALRTNTTGALLPGQSVIAVQDGSGWGTGKSIMICSSTNCESHRLARAGQRSQLTLLEPIEATFPAGAA
;
A
#
# COMPACT_ATOMS: atom_id res chain seq x y z
N MET A 1 78.98 -25.12 63.22
CA MET A 1 79.77 -24.14 62.43
C MET A 1 78.93 -23.79 61.21
N THR A 2 78.15 -22.71 61.30
CA THR A 2 78.32 -21.43 60.55
C THR A 2 77.98 -21.57 59.06
N LEU A 3 77.14 -20.76 58.41
CA LEU A 3 76.70 -19.40 58.72
C LEU A 3 75.42 -19.05 57.94
N SER A 4 74.63 -18.21 58.60
CA SER A 4 73.42 -17.52 58.18
C SER A 4 73.59 -16.65 56.92
N LYS A 5 72.55 -16.57 56.09
CA LYS A 5 72.24 -15.36 55.31
C LYS A 5 70.72 -15.23 55.12
N SER A 6 70.17 -14.28 55.86
CA SER A 6 68.83 -13.72 55.73
C SER A 6 68.78 -12.78 54.51
N ILE A 7 67.76 -12.92 53.66
CA ILE A 7 67.21 -11.81 52.87
C ILE A 7 65.69 -11.97 52.89
N SER A 8 65.04 -11.06 53.62
CA SER A 8 63.60 -10.82 53.63
C SER A 8 63.09 -10.54 52.22
N ASN A 9 61.94 -11.11 51.85
CA ASN A 9 61.05 -10.43 50.90
C ASN A 9 59.61 -10.55 51.40
N SER A 10 59.17 -9.48 52.06
CA SER A 10 57.78 -9.17 52.28
C SER A 10 57.12 -8.78 50.96
N THR A 11 55.82 -8.53 51.01
CA THR A 11 55.01 -7.79 50.02
C THR A 11 54.48 -8.65 48.86
N GLN A 12 53.21 -8.70 48.50
CA GLN A 12 51.93 -8.41 49.13
C GLN A 12 50.90 -8.91 48.10
N GLN A 13 49.86 -9.55 48.58
CA GLN A 13 48.71 -10.01 47.79
C GLN A 13 48.01 -8.83 47.09
N PRO A 14 47.68 -8.89 45.79
CA PRO A 14 46.80 -7.90 45.20
C PRO A 14 45.35 -8.27 45.53
N SER A 15 44.70 -7.32 46.19
CA SER A 15 43.29 -7.29 46.59
C SER A 15 42.35 -7.44 45.40
N ILE A 16 41.43 -8.40 45.50
CA ILE A 16 40.23 -8.47 44.67
C ILE A 16 39.31 -7.34 45.12
N CYS A 17 39.02 -6.39 44.25
CA CYS A 17 37.98 -5.39 44.44
C CYS A 17 36.74 -5.85 43.67
N GLU A 18 35.71 -6.31 44.38
CA GLU A 18 34.37 -6.46 43.82
C GLU A 18 33.68 -5.09 43.67
N PRO A 19 32.71 -4.97 42.76
CA PRO A 19 32.40 -3.72 42.10
C PRO A 19 31.35 -2.97 42.90
N ILE A 20 31.69 -1.76 43.36
CA ILE A 20 30.83 -0.55 43.43
C ILE A 20 31.76 0.52 44.05
N PHE A 21 32.41 1.29 43.17
CA PHE A 21 33.11 2.54 43.48
C PHE A 21 34.29 2.51 44.47
N CYS A 22 35.41 1.94 44.04
CA CYS A 22 36.69 2.58 44.32
C CYS A 22 36.75 3.89 43.53
N GLN A 23 36.64 5.05 44.19
CA GLN A 23 36.81 6.37 43.56
C GLN A 23 38.27 6.57 43.16
N SER A 24 38.62 6.07 41.96
CA SER A 24 39.74 6.57 41.16
C SER A 24 39.16 7.44 40.05
N GLY A 25 39.77 8.60 39.79
CA GLY A 25 39.40 9.42 38.64
C GLY A 25 39.58 8.64 37.34
N PHE A 26 38.68 8.87 36.36
CA PHE A 26 38.82 8.27 35.03
C PHE A 26 39.98 8.92 34.29
N THR A 27 40.82 8.09 33.67
CA THR A 27 41.85 8.60 32.76
C THR A 27 41.22 8.93 31.40
N LEU A 28 41.79 9.91 30.69
CA LEU A 28 41.27 10.34 29.38
C LEU A 28 41.25 9.18 28.36
N ILE A 29 42.24 8.29 28.43
CA ILE A 29 42.34 7.11 27.55
C ILE A 29 41.24 6.08 27.81
N GLU A 30 40.83 5.88 29.06
CA GLU A 30 39.77 4.94 29.44
C GLU A 30 38.40 5.43 28.94
N LEU A 31 38.16 6.74 29.00
CA LEU A 31 36.97 7.35 28.41
C LEU A 31 36.95 7.19 26.89
N MET A 32 38.06 7.45 26.21
CA MET A 32 38.15 7.25 24.76
C MET A 32 37.90 5.78 24.36
N LEU A 33 38.41 4.83 25.14
CA LEU A 33 38.22 3.40 24.90
C LEU A 33 36.76 2.98 25.11
N SER A 34 36.11 3.45 26.19
CA SER A 34 34.69 3.18 26.44
C SER A 34 33.78 3.76 25.34
N LEU A 35 34.09 4.97 24.85
CA LEU A 35 33.34 5.61 23.78
C LEU A 35 33.49 4.84 22.47
N ALA A 36 34.72 4.42 22.13
CA ALA A 36 34.98 3.62 20.94
C ALA A 36 34.21 2.29 20.97
N LEU A 37 34.21 1.61 22.11
CA LEU A 37 33.44 0.37 22.31
C LEU A 37 31.93 0.61 22.22
N GLY A 38 31.42 1.70 22.82
CA GLY A 38 30.00 2.06 22.76
C GLY A 38 29.52 2.37 21.34
N VAL A 39 30.31 3.10 20.55
CA VAL A 39 30.00 3.39 19.15
C VAL A 39 30.00 2.10 18.31
N ALA A 40 30.94 1.20 18.54
CA ALA A 40 31.00 -0.08 17.82
C ALA A 40 29.76 -0.95 18.10
N VAL A 41 29.32 -1.03 19.37
CA VAL A 41 28.10 -1.76 19.74
C VAL A 41 26.86 -1.11 19.13
N LEU A 42 26.74 0.22 19.19
CA LEU A 42 25.62 0.94 18.58
C LEU A 42 25.54 0.71 17.07
N ALA A 43 26.68 0.75 16.36
CA ALA A 43 26.73 0.45 14.93
C ALA A 43 26.21 -0.96 14.63
N ALA A 44 26.68 -1.97 15.36
CA ALA A 44 26.21 -3.34 15.19
C ALA A 44 24.71 -3.50 15.48
N THR A 45 24.17 -2.80 16.50
CA THR A 45 22.73 -2.83 16.79
C THR A 45 21.89 -2.17 15.70
N LEU A 46 22.38 -1.08 15.08
CA LEU A 46 21.70 -0.44 13.97
C LEU A 46 21.66 -1.34 12.74
N ASP A 47 22.73 -2.07 12.46
CA ASP A 47 22.75 -3.06 11.36
C ASP A 47 21.71 -4.16 11.59
N ILE A 48 21.64 -4.72 12.80
CA ILE A 48 20.61 -5.72 13.14
C ILE A 48 19.19 -5.14 13.00
N PHE A 49 18.98 -3.91 13.47
CA PHE A 49 17.69 -3.24 13.38
C PHE A 49 17.27 -2.98 11.92
N THR A 50 18.19 -2.56 11.06
CA THR A 50 17.89 -2.32 9.63
C THR A 50 17.54 -3.62 8.90
N VAL A 51 18.24 -4.71 9.21
CA VAL A 51 17.92 -6.05 8.68
C VAL A 51 16.54 -6.49 9.16
N ALA A 52 16.27 -6.41 10.47
CA ALA A 52 14.98 -6.78 11.05
C ALA A 52 13.82 -5.97 10.45
N LYS A 53 13.99 -4.66 10.30
CA LYS A 53 13.02 -3.77 9.63
C LYS A 53 12.76 -4.21 8.19
N THR A 54 13.82 -4.47 7.43
CA THR A 54 13.70 -4.91 6.03
C THR A 54 12.95 -6.24 5.91
N HIS A 55 13.20 -7.18 6.83
CA HIS A 55 12.45 -8.43 6.88
C HIS A 55 10.98 -8.22 7.23
N ALA A 56 10.69 -7.37 8.22
CA ALA A 56 9.32 -7.03 8.59
C ALA A 56 8.57 -6.36 7.43
N ASP A 57 9.16 -5.37 6.77
CA ASP A 57 8.56 -4.67 5.62
C ASP A 57 8.26 -5.63 4.46
N LYS A 58 9.18 -6.58 4.18
CA LYS A 58 8.95 -7.64 3.19
C LYS A 58 7.79 -8.57 3.58
N GLN A 59 7.72 -8.97 4.85
CA GLN A 59 6.63 -9.81 5.35
C GLN A 59 5.28 -9.08 5.30
N PHE A 60 5.24 -7.81 5.69
CA PHE A 60 4.03 -6.99 5.60
C PHE A 60 3.56 -6.81 4.15
N THR A 61 4.48 -6.61 3.21
CA THR A 61 4.15 -6.50 1.78
C THR A 61 3.54 -7.79 1.25
N ALA A 62 4.12 -8.95 1.59
CA ALA A 62 3.60 -10.25 1.17
C ALA A 62 2.22 -10.56 1.78
N VAL A 63 2.03 -10.27 3.07
CA VAL A 63 0.72 -10.45 3.75
C VAL A 63 -0.32 -9.51 3.14
N LYS A 64 0.03 -8.25 2.90
CA LYS A 64 -0.87 -7.28 2.24
C LYS A 64 -1.26 -7.76 0.85
N GLN A 65 -0.31 -8.22 0.04
CA GLN A 65 -0.58 -8.76 -1.29
C GLN A 65 -1.55 -9.97 -1.24
N GLN A 66 -1.38 -10.87 -0.27
CA GLN A 66 -2.28 -12.01 -0.10
C GLN A 66 -3.69 -11.59 0.35
N GLN A 67 -3.79 -10.63 1.26
CA GLN A 67 -5.08 -10.10 1.73
C GLN A 67 -5.81 -9.33 0.62
N ASP A 68 -5.09 -8.53 -0.15
CA ASP A 68 -5.62 -7.78 -1.29
C ASP A 68 -6.14 -8.74 -2.38
N MET A 69 -5.46 -9.87 -2.62
CA MET A 69 -5.94 -10.90 -3.54
C MET A 69 -7.22 -11.58 -3.04
N ARG A 70 -7.29 -11.89 -1.74
CA ARG A 70 -8.50 -12.51 -1.16
C ARG A 70 -9.69 -11.57 -1.26
N LEU A 71 -9.52 -10.31 -0.88
CA LEU A 71 -10.57 -9.30 -0.98
C LEU A 71 -10.94 -9.04 -2.45
N GLY A 72 -9.94 -8.97 -3.34
CA GLY A 72 -10.14 -8.80 -4.77
C GLY A 72 -10.95 -9.94 -5.39
N LEU A 73 -10.72 -11.18 -4.97
CA LEU A 73 -11.46 -12.34 -5.45
C LEU A 73 -12.91 -12.37 -4.95
N GLU A 74 -13.15 -11.97 -3.70
CA GLU A 74 -14.51 -11.86 -3.14
C GLU A 74 -15.33 -10.82 -3.89
N VAL A 75 -14.75 -9.64 -4.14
CA VAL A 75 -15.39 -8.59 -4.93
C VAL A 75 -15.58 -9.04 -6.38
N PHE A 76 -14.59 -9.72 -6.96
CA PHE A 76 -14.70 -10.28 -8.31
C PHE A 76 -15.84 -11.30 -8.42
N GLU A 77 -15.96 -12.24 -7.46
CA GLU A 77 -17.04 -13.23 -7.45
C GLU A 77 -18.42 -12.57 -7.36
N GLN A 78 -18.54 -11.53 -6.54
CA GLN A 78 -19.79 -10.79 -6.42
C GLN A 78 -20.16 -10.07 -7.72
N GLU A 79 -19.20 -9.37 -8.34
CA GLU A 79 -19.46 -8.61 -9.55
C GLU A 79 -19.65 -9.49 -10.78
N VAL A 80 -18.94 -10.63 -10.88
CA VAL A 80 -19.11 -11.56 -11.99
C VAL A 80 -20.50 -12.20 -11.98
N ARG A 81 -21.10 -12.43 -10.80
CA ARG A 81 -22.49 -12.90 -10.67
C ARG A 81 -23.50 -11.86 -11.16
N LEU A 82 -23.15 -10.57 -11.12
CA LEU A 82 -23.96 -9.46 -11.60
C LEU A 82 -23.64 -9.08 -13.05
N ALA A 83 -22.59 -9.66 -13.64
CA ALA A 83 -22.18 -9.38 -15.00
C ALA A 83 -23.27 -9.84 -15.99
N THR A 84 -23.70 -8.91 -16.84
CA THR A 84 -24.60 -9.17 -17.97
C THR A 84 -23.80 -9.36 -19.25
N ALA A 85 -24.44 -9.87 -20.31
CA ALA A 85 -23.79 -10.05 -21.62
C ALA A 85 -23.11 -8.77 -22.13
N ASP A 86 -23.72 -7.61 -21.92
CA ASP A 86 -23.17 -6.31 -22.34
C ASP A 86 -21.95 -5.86 -21.53
N SER A 87 -21.84 -6.34 -20.28
CA SER A 87 -20.71 -6.00 -19.41
C SER A 87 -19.46 -6.85 -19.69
N ILE A 88 -19.62 -8.01 -20.33
CA ILE A 88 -18.55 -8.97 -20.62
C ILE A 88 -17.80 -8.54 -21.88
N GLN A 89 -16.49 -8.31 -21.75
CA GLN A 89 -15.60 -8.00 -22.86
C GLN A 89 -15.00 -9.25 -23.51
N THR A 90 -14.64 -10.24 -22.70
CA THR A 90 -13.99 -11.48 -23.14
C THR A 90 -14.35 -12.61 -22.21
N ALA A 91 -14.70 -13.77 -22.76
CA ALA A 91 -15.02 -14.98 -22.02
C ALA A 91 -14.35 -16.18 -22.70
N ASP A 92 -13.05 -16.32 -22.44
CA ASP A 92 -12.23 -17.46 -22.86
C ASP A 92 -12.08 -18.45 -21.69
N PRO A 93 -11.71 -19.72 -21.95
CA PRO A 93 -11.54 -20.73 -20.90
C PRO A 93 -10.58 -20.31 -19.78
N ASP A 94 -9.57 -19.51 -20.11
CA ASP A 94 -8.53 -19.06 -19.18
C ASP A 94 -8.65 -17.59 -18.78
N GLN A 95 -9.60 -16.83 -19.38
CA GLN A 95 -9.68 -15.39 -19.19
C GLN A 95 -11.12 -14.88 -19.25
N LEU A 96 -11.53 -14.19 -18.18
CA LEU A 96 -12.78 -13.45 -18.14
C LEU A 96 -12.50 -11.97 -17.87
N LEU A 97 -12.92 -11.11 -18.80
CA LEU A 97 -12.84 -9.66 -18.67
C LEU A 97 -14.26 -9.08 -18.72
N PHE A 98 -14.61 -8.26 -17.73
CA PHE A 98 -15.90 -7.59 -17.68
C PHE A 98 -15.78 -6.23 -16.99
N HIS A 99 -16.77 -5.37 -17.22
CA HIS A 99 -16.93 -4.10 -16.54
C HIS A 99 -17.73 -4.30 -15.25
N ALA A 100 -17.13 -3.96 -14.11
CA ALA A 100 -17.77 -4.04 -12.79
C ALA A 100 -18.34 -2.68 -12.35
N ASN A 101 -19.51 -2.70 -11.70
CA ASN A 101 -20.13 -1.50 -11.12
C ASN A 101 -19.96 -1.47 -9.61
N LEU A 102 -18.70 -1.36 -9.17
CA LEU A 102 -18.33 -1.33 -7.75
C LEU A 102 -18.98 -0.19 -6.96
N GLY A 103 -19.40 0.89 -7.65
CA GLY A 103 -20.08 2.02 -7.03
C GLY A 103 -21.59 1.87 -6.95
N ALA A 104 -22.16 0.80 -7.52
CA ALA A 104 -23.60 0.61 -7.72
C ALA A 104 -24.29 1.85 -8.31
N LEU A 105 -23.59 2.62 -9.14
CA LEU A 105 -24.10 3.84 -9.74
C LEU A 105 -24.84 3.51 -11.02
N ARG A 106 -26.07 4.00 -11.14
CA ARG A 106 -26.89 3.87 -12.33
C ARG A 106 -27.77 5.10 -12.46
N THR A 107 -27.91 5.62 -13.67
CA THR A 107 -28.82 6.72 -13.97
C THR A 107 -29.37 6.53 -15.37
N ASN A 108 -30.55 7.09 -15.62
CA ASN A 108 -31.12 7.11 -16.95
C ASN A 108 -30.88 8.47 -17.61
N THR A 109 -30.78 8.48 -18.93
CA THR A 109 -30.75 9.71 -19.73
C THR A 109 -32.13 10.36 -19.73
N THR A 110 -32.18 11.68 -19.64
CA THR A 110 -33.44 12.45 -19.66
C THR A 110 -33.86 12.87 -21.07
N GLY A 111 -32.93 12.81 -22.03
CA GLY A 111 -33.18 13.09 -23.44
C GLY A 111 -32.47 12.08 -24.35
N ALA A 112 -32.83 12.12 -25.63
CA ALA A 112 -32.12 11.32 -26.63
C ALA A 112 -30.69 11.85 -26.79
N LEU A 113 -29.74 10.92 -26.95
CA LEU A 113 -28.34 11.24 -27.18
C LEU A 113 -28.03 11.08 -28.66
N LEU A 114 -27.29 12.03 -29.21
CA LEU A 114 -26.90 12.09 -30.61
C LEU A 114 -25.38 11.98 -30.74
N PRO A 115 -24.87 11.42 -31.85
CA PRO A 115 -23.45 11.40 -32.13
C PRO A 115 -22.83 12.80 -32.10
N GLY A 116 -21.61 12.91 -31.57
CA GLY A 116 -20.88 14.16 -31.39
C GLY A 116 -21.14 14.87 -30.06
N GLN A 117 -22.09 14.40 -29.25
CA GLN A 117 -22.34 14.98 -27.93
C GLN A 117 -21.32 14.50 -26.90
N SER A 118 -20.73 15.41 -26.14
CA SER A 118 -19.85 15.10 -25.00
C SER A 118 -20.47 15.49 -23.64
N VAL A 119 -21.62 16.16 -23.63
CA VAL A 119 -22.38 16.47 -22.42
C VAL A 119 -23.74 15.81 -22.54
N ILE A 120 -24.04 14.89 -21.62
CA ILE A 120 -25.28 14.13 -21.61
C ILE A 120 -26.14 14.53 -20.43
N ALA A 121 -27.44 14.67 -20.67
CA ALA A 121 -28.42 14.95 -19.64
C ALA A 121 -28.90 13.65 -19.01
N VAL A 122 -28.79 13.56 -17.69
CA VAL A 122 -29.15 12.38 -16.90
C VAL A 122 -30.06 12.76 -15.74
N GLN A 123 -30.78 11.78 -15.20
CA GLN A 123 -31.65 11.96 -14.04
C GLN A 123 -30.84 12.32 -12.78
N ASP A 124 -29.76 11.59 -12.52
CA ASP A 124 -28.83 11.86 -11.43
C ASP A 124 -27.37 11.58 -11.83
N GLY A 125 -26.58 12.64 -11.93
CA GLY A 125 -25.14 12.54 -12.15
C GLY A 125 -24.31 12.67 -10.88
N SER A 126 -24.91 12.59 -9.69
CA SER A 126 -24.17 12.62 -8.42
C SER A 126 -23.37 11.33 -8.17
N GLY A 127 -22.24 11.42 -7.45
CA GLY A 127 -21.41 10.27 -7.10
C GLY A 127 -20.49 9.74 -8.22
N TRP A 128 -20.68 10.15 -9.47
CA TRP A 128 -19.82 9.76 -10.59
C TRP A 128 -18.46 10.49 -10.53
N GLY A 129 -17.37 9.74 -10.40
CA GLY A 129 -16.02 10.28 -10.29
C GLY A 129 -15.39 10.67 -11.64
N THR A 130 -14.48 11.64 -11.62
CA THR A 130 -13.66 12.01 -12.80
C THR A 130 -12.86 10.81 -13.31
N GLY A 131 -12.79 10.64 -14.63
CA GLY A 131 -11.98 9.61 -15.30
C GLY A 131 -12.52 8.19 -15.20
N LYS A 132 -13.69 7.99 -14.57
CA LYS A 132 -14.37 6.69 -14.51
C LYS A 132 -14.96 6.33 -15.87
N SER A 133 -14.89 5.05 -16.19
CA SER A 133 -15.59 4.49 -17.35
C SER A 133 -17.06 4.28 -17.01
N ILE A 134 -17.93 4.67 -17.93
CA ILE A 134 -19.37 4.46 -17.88
C ILE A 134 -19.77 3.65 -19.10
N MET A 135 -20.86 2.91 -18.98
CA MET A 135 -21.48 2.23 -20.10
C MET A 135 -22.85 2.85 -20.31
N ILE A 136 -23.14 3.25 -21.54
CA ILE A 136 -24.43 3.81 -21.94
C ILE A 136 -25.10 2.74 -22.77
N CYS A 137 -26.21 2.19 -22.29
CA CYS A 137 -26.93 1.12 -22.95
C CYS A 137 -28.35 1.53 -23.36
N SER A 138 -28.74 1.17 -24.57
CA SER A 138 -30.13 1.08 -25.01
C SER A 138 -30.59 -0.39 -25.04
N SER A 139 -31.80 -0.64 -25.56
CA SER A 139 -32.27 -2.00 -25.82
C SER A 139 -31.51 -2.73 -26.94
N THR A 140 -30.72 -2.01 -27.76
CA THR A 140 -30.11 -2.56 -28.98
C THR A 140 -28.59 -2.47 -28.99
N ASN A 141 -27.99 -1.53 -28.27
CA ASN A 141 -26.55 -1.29 -28.29
C ASN A 141 -26.07 -0.69 -26.97
N CYS A 142 -24.80 -0.95 -26.65
CA CYS A 142 -24.10 -0.35 -25.54
C CYS A 142 -22.80 0.31 -26.04
N GLU A 143 -22.43 1.45 -25.46
CA GLU A 143 -21.21 2.18 -25.78
C GLU A 143 -20.49 2.58 -24.48
N SER A 144 -19.17 2.42 -24.47
CA SER A 144 -18.33 2.71 -23.30
C SER A 144 -17.65 4.06 -23.45
N HIS A 145 -17.71 4.88 -22.41
CA HIS A 145 -17.18 6.24 -22.38
C HIS A 145 -16.42 6.52 -21.10
N ARG A 146 -15.50 7.49 -21.12
CA ARG A 146 -14.87 7.98 -19.89
C ARG A 146 -15.38 9.36 -19.52
N LEU A 147 -15.54 9.61 -18.22
CA LEU A 147 -15.94 10.92 -17.72
C LEU A 147 -14.76 11.90 -17.74
N ALA A 148 -14.92 13.04 -18.41
CA ALA A 148 -13.94 14.13 -18.42
C ALA A 148 -13.83 14.83 -17.05
N ARG A 149 -14.90 14.80 -16.26
CA ARG A 149 -15.00 15.42 -14.93
C ARG A 149 -16.00 14.68 -14.06
N ALA A 150 -15.99 14.97 -12.76
CA ALA A 150 -16.99 14.46 -11.83
C ALA A 150 -18.40 14.84 -12.30
N GLY A 151 -19.33 13.92 -12.11
CA GLY A 151 -20.71 14.10 -12.51
C GLY A 151 -21.38 15.25 -11.76
N GLN A 152 -22.31 15.90 -12.43
CA GLN A 152 -23.10 17.01 -11.91
C GLN A 152 -24.55 16.57 -11.77
N ARG A 153 -25.34 17.30 -10.98
CA ARG A 153 -26.69 16.88 -10.55
C ARG A 153 -27.55 16.26 -11.65
N SER A 154 -27.55 16.81 -12.86
CA SER A 154 -28.35 16.33 -13.99
C SER A 154 -27.56 16.14 -15.28
N GLN A 155 -26.23 16.10 -15.19
CA GLN A 155 -25.40 15.96 -16.39
C GLN A 155 -24.09 15.22 -16.12
N LEU A 156 -23.69 14.43 -17.10
CA LEU A 156 -22.37 13.83 -17.17
C LEU A 156 -21.63 14.42 -18.36
N THR A 157 -20.31 14.50 -18.25
CA THR A 157 -19.46 15.04 -19.32
C THR A 157 -18.42 14.02 -19.66
N LEU A 158 -18.48 13.56 -20.90
CA LEU A 158 -17.64 12.54 -21.49
C LEU A 158 -16.36 13.18 -22.02
N LEU A 159 -15.28 12.40 -22.00
CA LEU A 159 -13.98 12.79 -22.55
C LEU A 159 -14.03 12.70 -24.07
N GLU A 160 -14.52 11.59 -24.59
CA GLU A 160 -14.83 11.39 -26.00
C GLU A 160 -16.31 11.69 -26.29
N PRO A 161 -16.64 12.20 -27.49
CA PRO A 161 -18.03 12.37 -27.89
C PRO A 161 -18.68 11.02 -28.17
N ILE A 162 -20.00 10.96 -28.01
CA ILE A 162 -20.81 9.79 -28.36
C ILE A 162 -20.70 9.49 -29.85
N GLU A 163 -20.60 8.21 -30.19
CA GLU A 163 -20.55 7.72 -31.58
C GLU A 163 -21.93 7.25 -32.08
N ALA A 164 -22.77 6.67 -31.21
CA ALA A 164 -24.09 6.14 -31.57
C ALA A 164 -25.27 7.02 -31.11
N THR A 165 -26.45 6.76 -31.67
CA THR A 165 -27.68 7.41 -31.20
C THR A 165 -28.33 6.58 -30.11
N PHE A 166 -28.75 7.21 -29.01
CA PHE A 166 -29.49 6.56 -27.93
C PHE A 166 -30.84 7.24 -27.70
N PRO A 167 -31.93 6.47 -27.51
CA PRO A 167 -33.20 7.04 -27.12
C PRO A 167 -33.15 7.64 -25.70
N ALA A 168 -34.13 8.48 -25.37
CA ALA A 168 -34.30 8.93 -24.00
C ALA A 168 -34.59 7.73 -23.07
N GLY A 169 -34.03 7.73 -21.87
CA GLY A 169 -34.15 6.63 -20.92
C GLY A 169 -33.10 5.52 -21.07
N ALA A 170 -32.08 5.72 -21.92
CA ALA A 170 -30.89 4.88 -21.93
C ALA A 170 -30.21 4.91 -20.55
N ALA A 171 -29.59 3.80 -20.13
CA ALA A 171 -29.13 3.60 -18.75
C ALA A 171 -27.71 3.03 -18.67
#